data_AF-A0A964X6I9-F1
#
_entry.id   AF-A0A964X6I9-F1
#
_cell.length_a   1.000
_cell.length_b   1.000
_cell.length_c   1.000
_cell.angle_alpha   90.00
_cell.angle_beta   90.00
_cell.angle_gamma   90.00
#
_symmetry.space_group_name_H-M   'P 1'
#
loop_
_entity.id
_entity.type
_entity.pdbx_description
1 polymer ?
#
loop_
_entity_poly.entity_id
_entity_poly.type
_entity_poly.pdbx_seq_one_letter_code
_entity_poly.pdbx_strand_id
1 'polypeptide(L)'
;MTEYNITPIGLFAGKLGLCGCPGGMGAFFGRPDPDAGVDALARWPATAVVSLMESREFDMLGLEHLPGHFRERFPLWLHLPIRDGDIPGRHWMARWRFARLVIAALLA
;
A
#
# COMPACT_ATOMS: atom_id res chain seq x y z
N MET A 1 7.09 -1.87 -20.63
CA MET A 1 7.13 -1.55 -19.19
C MET A 1 5.95 -0.66 -18.91
N THR A 2 4.85 -1.22 -18.44
CA THR A 2 3.64 -0.46 -18.14
C THR A 2 3.95 0.42 -16.94
N GLU A 3 3.77 1.73 -17.08
CA GLU A 3 4.00 2.70 -16.01
C GLU A 3 3.14 2.34 -14.79
N TYR A 4 3.75 2.35 -13.59
CA TYR A 4 3.02 2.08 -12.36
C TYR A 4 2.12 3.28 -12.04
N ASN A 5 0.83 3.11 -12.25
CA ASN A 5 -0.13 4.21 -12.15
C ASN A 5 -0.62 4.39 -10.70
N ILE A 6 -0.48 5.62 -10.20
CA ILE A 6 -1.07 6.09 -8.95
C ILE A 6 -2.18 7.06 -9.32
N THR A 7 -3.43 6.70 -9.02
CA THR A 7 -4.59 7.55 -9.32
C THR A 7 -4.79 8.55 -8.18
N PRO A 8 -4.55 9.87 -8.41
CA PRO A 8 -4.82 10.89 -7.40
C PRO A 8 -6.31 11.15 -7.24
N ILE A 9 -6.71 11.34 -5.98
CA ILE A 9 -7.99 11.91 -5.59
C ILE A 9 -7.69 13.11 -4.70
N GLY A 10 -8.17 14.28 -5.10
CA GLY A 10 -8.07 15.49 -4.27
C GLY A 10 -8.96 15.38 -3.05
N LEU A 11 -8.41 15.69 -1.88
CA LEU A 11 -9.16 15.80 -0.63
C LEU A 11 -9.23 17.28 -0.22
N PHE A 12 -10.07 17.58 0.76
CA PHE A 12 -10.10 18.93 1.36
C PHE A 12 -8.73 19.35 1.90
N ALA A 13 -8.01 18.39 2.52
CA ALA A 13 -6.67 18.59 3.06
C ALA A 13 -5.73 17.50 2.53
N GLY A 14 -5.08 17.78 1.40
CA GLY A 14 -4.11 16.88 0.77
C GLY A 14 -4.65 16.06 -0.41
N LYS A 15 -4.00 14.91 -0.69
CA LYS A 15 -4.33 14.02 -1.81
C LYS A 15 -4.25 12.57 -1.37
N LEU A 16 -5.17 11.74 -1.85
CA LEU A 16 -5.14 10.29 -1.72
C LEU A 16 -4.67 9.68 -3.04
N GLY A 17 -3.64 8.84 -3.01
CA GLY A 17 -3.24 8.02 -4.15
C GLY A 17 -3.78 6.61 -4.02
N LEU A 18 -4.39 6.08 -5.08
CA LEU A 18 -4.82 4.68 -5.18
C LEU A 18 -4.02 3.95 -6.27
N CYS A 19 -3.53 2.76 -5.96
CA CYS A 19 -2.72 1.95 -6.87
C CYS A 19 -2.84 0.45 -6.51
N GLY A 20 -2.50 -0.43 -7.46
CA GLY A 20 -2.37 -1.86 -7.20
C GLY A 20 -1.10 -2.18 -6.41
N CYS A 21 -0.94 -3.40 -5.90
CA CYS A 21 0.30 -3.81 -5.25
C CYS A 21 1.51 -3.69 -6.21
N PRO A 22 2.62 -3.02 -5.84
CA PRO A 22 3.86 -3.05 -6.61
C PRO A 22 4.26 -4.50 -6.93
N GLY A 23 4.59 -4.77 -8.19
CA GLY A 23 4.94 -6.11 -8.67
C GLY A 23 3.77 -7.10 -8.75
N GLY A 24 2.58 -6.78 -8.24
CA GLY A 24 1.44 -7.70 -8.19
C GLY A 24 0.96 -8.13 -9.57
N MET A 25 0.87 -7.20 -10.54
CA MET A 25 0.51 -7.54 -11.92
C MET A 25 1.54 -8.46 -12.57
N GLY A 26 2.83 -8.21 -12.35
CA GLY A 26 3.91 -9.07 -12.84
C GLY A 26 3.84 -10.45 -12.20
N ALA A 27 3.53 -10.54 -10.90
CA ALA A 27 3.37 -11.79 -10.17
C ALA A 27 2.28 -12.68 -10.76
N PHE A 28 1.14 -12.11 -11.19
CA PHE A 28 0.09 -12.88 -11.89
C PHE A 28 0.58 -13.56 -13.17
N PHE A 29 1.61 -13.02 -13.83
CA PHE A 29 2.24 -13.61 -15.01
C PHE A 29 3.56 -14.35 -14.69
N GLY A 30 3.84 -14.63 -13.40
CA GLY A 30 5.04 -15.34 -12.96
C GLY A 30 6.34 -14.53 -13.06
N ARG A 31 6.26 -13.20 -13.13
CA ARG A 31 7.41 -12.28 -13.22
C ARG A 31 7.23 -11.09 -12.27
N PRO A 32 7.22 -11.30 -10.95
CA PRO A 32 7.09 -10.21 -9.98
C PRO A 32 8.25 -9.22 -10.15
N ASP A 33 7.91 -7.93 -10.25
CA ASP A 33 8.86 -6.81 -10.27
C ASP A 33 8.29 -5.66 -9.43
N PRO A 34 8.56 -5.66 -8.11
CA PRO A 34 8.07 -4.61 -7.22
C PRO A 34 8.80 -3.28 -7.40
N ASP A 35 10.06 -3.28 -7.86
CA ASP A 35 10.96 -2.14 -7.78
C ASP A 35 10.41 -0.93 -8.53
N ALA A 36 9.93 -1.12 -9.77
CA ALA A 36 9.35 -0.03 -10.56
C ALA A 36 8.15 0.64 -9.85
N GLY A 37 7.33 -0.16 -9.16
CA GLY A 37 6.18 0.34 -8.40
C GLY A 37 6.59 1.02 -7.09
N VAL A 38 7.54 0.45 -6.37
CA VAL A 38 8.10 1.05 -5.14
C VAL A 38 8.78 2.38 -5.46
N ASP A 39 9.53 2.46 -6.55
CA ASP A 39 10.17 3.70 -7.00
C ASP A 39 9.16 4.77 -7.42
N ALA A 40 8.09 4.37 -8.11
CA ALA A 40 7.00 5.28 -8.45
C ALA A 40 6.29 5.80 -7.18
N LEU A 41 6.04 4.93 -6.20
CA LEU A 41 5.52 5.32 -4.90
C LEU A 41 6.48 6.23 -4.13
N ALA A 42 7.79 6.04 -4.20
CA ALA A 42 8.77 6.89 -3.54
C ALA A 42 8.87 8.29 -4.19
N ARG A 43 8.66 8.37 -5.51
CA ARG A 43 8.55 9.65 -6.24
C ARG A 43 7.23 10.38 -5.98
N TRP A 44 6.18 9.64 -5.62
CA TRP A 44 4.95 10.22 -5.10
C TRP A 44 5.17 10.58 -3.62
N PRO A 45 5.18 11.86 -3.23
CA PRO A 45 5.57 12.26 -1.86
C PRO A 45 4.48 11.93 -0.84
N ALA A 46 4.17 10.64 -0.65
CA ALA A 46 3.20 10.14 0.30
C ALA A 46 3.76 10.29 1.72
N THR A 47 3.03 11.03 2.56
CA THR A 47 3.30 11.13 4.00
C THR A 47 2.98 9.83 4.74
N ALA A 48 2.10 8.99 4.20
CA ALA A 48 1.79 7.68 4.71
C ALA A 48 1.37 6.72 3.59
N VAL A 49 1.73 5.44 3.72
CA VAL A 49 1.27 4.36 2.83
C VAL A 49 0.42 3.38 3.64
N VAL A 50 -0.75 3.02 3.14
CA VAL A 50 -1.60 1.97 3.71
C VAL A 50 -1.65 0.81 2.73
N SER A 51 -1.31 -0.41 3.19
CA SER A 51 -1.50 -1.61 2.38
C SER A 51 -2.61 -2.50 2.95
N LEU A 52 -3.44 -3.01 2.06
CA LEU A 52 -4.60 -3.86 2.39
C LEU A 52 -4.35 -5.34 2.14
N MET A 53 -3.26 -5.70 1.46
CA MET A 53 -2.89 -7.07 1.16
C MET A 53 -2.35 -7.80 2.39
N GLU A 54 -2.75 -9.05 2.60
CA GLU A 54 -2.24 -9.93 3.65
C GLU A 54 -0.77 -10.33 3.40
N SER A 55 -0.02 -10.61 4.49
CA SER A 55 1.36 -11.07 4.38
C SER A 55 1.49 -12.34 3.53
N ARG A 56 0.58 -13.30 3.74
CA ARG A 56 0.55 -14.56 2.97
C ARG A 56 0.35 -14.33 1.47
N GLU A 57 -0.31 -13.25 1.08
CA GLU A 57 -0.51 -12.94 -0.33
C GLU A 57 0.74 -12.35 -0.96
N PHE A 58 1.55 -11.58 -0.22
CA PHE A 58 2.89 -11.20 -0.67
C PHE A 58 3.74 -12.45 -0.93
N ASP A 59 3.75 -13.41 0.01
CA ASP A 59 4.52 -14.64 -0.12
C ASP A 59 4.06 -15.48 -1.33
N MET A 60 2.74 -15.63 -1.53
CA MET A 60 2.19 -16.37 -2.68
C MET A 60 2.53 -15.74 -4.04
N LEU A 61 2.78 -14.43 -4.07
CA LEU A 61 3.10 -13.68 -5.28
C LEU A 61 4.62 -13.50 -5.51
N GLY A 62 5.48 -14.07 -4.65
CA GLY A 62 6.94 -13.84 -4.73
C GLY A 62 7.33 -12.41 -4.39
N LEU A 63 6.57 -11.76 -3.51
CA LEU A 63 6.74 -10.38 -3.05
C LEU A 63 7.07 -10.31 -1.55
N GLU A 64 7.60 -11.38 -0.96
CA GLU A 64 7.93 -11.49 0.47
C GLU A 64 8.86 -10.37 0.99
N HIS A 65 9.67 -9.78 0.11
CA HIS A 65 10.58 -8.68 0.44
C HIS A 65 9.90 -7.30 0.45
N LEU A 66 8.73 -7.15 -0.18
CA LEU A 66 8.03 -5.87 -0.33
C LEU A 66 7.69 -5.21 1.02
N PRO A 67 7.20 -5.93 2.05
CA PRO A 67 7.10 -5.40 3.41
C PRO A 67 8.39 -4.79 3.97
N GLY A 68 9.56 -5.34 3.64
CA GLY A 68 10.86 -4.81 4.05
C GLY A 68 11.12 -3.45 3.39
N HIS A 69 10.98 -3.40 2.05
CA HIS A 69 11.12 -2.16 1.29
C HIS A 69 10.18 -1.05 1.78
N PHE A 70 8.94 -1.40 2.14
CA PHE A 70 7.99 -0.42 2.64
C PHE A 70 8.40 0.17 3.99
N ARG A 71 8.96 -0.64 4.90
CA ARG A 71 9.48 -0.16 6.19
C ARG A 71 10.71 0.74 6.02
N GLU A 72 11.54 0.46 5.02
CA GLU A 72 12.79 1.19 4.79
C GLU A 72 12.58 2.51 4.05
N ARG A 73 11.67 2.55 3.06
CA ARG A 73 11.55 3.67 2.12
C ARG A 73 10.46 4.67 2.46
N PHE A 74 9.44 4.30 3.24
CA PHE A 74 8.34 5.21 3.56
C PHE A 74 8.40 5.69 5.02
N PRO A 75 8.16 6.99 5.27
CA PRO A 75 8.17 7.53 6.64
C PRO A 75 7.16 6.85 7.56
N LEU A 76 6.02 6.46 7.01
CA LEU A 76 4.97 5.74 7.71
C LEU A 76 4.32 4.72 6.79
N TRP A 77 4.49 3.45 7.13
CA TRP A 77 3.74 2.36 6.50
C TRP A 77 2.78 1.71 7.51
N LEU A 78 1.49 1.69 7.16
CA LEU A 78 0.42 1.11 7.95
C LEU A 78 -0.09 -0.16 7.24
N HIS A 79 0.31 -1.32 7.75
CA HIS A 79 -0.19 -2.60 7.25
C HIS A 79 -1.55 -2.94 7.89
N LEU A 80 -2.61 -2.90 7.08
CA LEU A 80 -4.00 -3.11 7.51
C LEU A 80 -4.65 -4.17 6.61
N PRO A 81 -4.30 -5.46 6.78
CA PRO A 81 -4.68 -6.52 5.85
C PRO A 81 -6.18 -6.83 5.88
N ILE A 82 -6.78 -6.93 4.70
CA ILE A 82 -8.14 -7.43 4.45
C ILE A 82 -7.98 -8.69 3.61
N ARG A 83 -8.69 -9.76 3.98
CA ARG A 83 -8.67 -10.99 3.20
C ARG A 83 -9.26 -10.75 1.82
N ASP A 84 -8.64 -11.32 0.79
CA ASP A 84 -9.16 -11.20 -0.58
C ASP A 84 -10.60 -11.71 -0.71
N GLY A 85 -11.42 -10.96 -1.43
CA GLY A 85 -12.86 -11.17 -1.57
C GLY A 85 -13.70 -10.87 -0.32
N ASP A 86 -13.11 -10.34 0.75
CA ASP A 86 -13.79 -10.05 2.02
C ASP A 86 -13.90 -8.55 2.30
N ILE A 87 -14.57 -8.19 3.40
CA ILE A 87 -14.72 -6.83 3.92
C ILE A 87 -13.89 -6.63 5.20
N PRO A 88 -13.63 -5.37 5.61
CA PRO A 88 -12.98 -5.10 6.90
C PRO A 88 -13.75 -5.69 8.10
N GLY A 89 -13.13 -6.65 8.77
CA GLY A 89 -13.68 -7.25 10.00
C GLY A 89 -13.54 -6.35 11.24
N ARG A 90 -14.11 -6.81 12.37
CA ARG A 90 -14.07 -6.07 13.66
C ARG A 90 -12.65 -5.72 14.12
N HIS A 91 -11.70 -6.63 13.97
CA HIS A 91 -10.30 -6.39 14.35
C HIS A 91 -9.64 -5.33 13.46
N TRP A 92 -9.90 -5.38 12.15
CA TRP A 92 -9.46 -4.36 11.21
C TRP A 92 -10.02 -2.98 11.59
N MET A 93 -11.33 -2.89 11.83
CA MET A 93 -12.00 -1.66 12.25
C MET A 93 -11.39 -1.08 13.52
N ALA A 94 -10.99 -1.93 14.47
CA ALA A 94 -10.30 -1.48 15.68
C ALA A 94 -8.95 -0.83 15.37
N ARG A 95 -8.14 -1.43 14.50
CA ARG A 95 -6.85 -0.86 14.06
C ARG A 95 -7.04 0.42 13.25
N TRP A 96 -8.05 0.44 12.37
CA TRP A 96 -8.38 1.62 11.57
C TRP A 96 -8.71 2.85 12.41
N ARG A 97 -9.40 2.68 13.54
CA ARG A 97 -9.68 3.80 14.45
C ARG A 97 -8.42 4.51 14.94
N PHE A 98 -7.29 3.82 15.05
CA PHE A 98 -6.00 4.43 15.39
C PHE A 98 -5.30 4.98 14.14
N ALA A 99 -5.21 4.17 13.08
CA ALA A 99 -4.57 4.55 11.82
C ALA A 99 -5.15 5.85 11.25
N ARG A 100 -6.48 6.00 11.26
CA ARG A 100 -7.15 7.21 10.77
C ARG A 100 -6.75 8.47 11.54
N LEU A 101 -6.48 8.37 12.84
CA LEU A 101 -6.07 9.52 13.66
C LEU A 101 -4.65 9.95 13.31
N VAL A 102 -3.75 8.98 13.14
CA VAL A 102 -2.37 9.23 12.68
C VAL A 102 -2.37 9.89 11.30
N ILE A 103 -3.17 9.36 10.35
CA ILE A 103 -3.27 9.94 9.01
C ILE A 103 -3.85 11.36 9.06
N ALA A 104 -4.92 11.60 9.84
CA ALA A 104 -5.51 12.94 9.96
C ALA A 104 -4.50 13.96 10.48
N ALA A 105 -3.65 13.59 11.44
CA ALA A 105 -2.62 14.47 11.97
C ALA A 105 -1.52 14.84 10.96
N LEU A 106 -1.32 14.04 9.91
CA LEU A 106 -0.35 14.30 8.84
C LEU A 106 -0.90 15.16 7.69
N LEU A 107 -2.22 15.36 7.66
CA LEU A 107 -2.92 16.11 6.62
C LEU A 107 -3.41 17.49 7.12
N ALA A 108 -3.24 17.79 8.40
CA ALA A 108 -3.55 19.07 9.03
C ALA A 108 -2.40 20.08 8.85
#